data_AF-A0A2J6X4S3-F1
#
_entry.id   AF-A0A2J6X4S3-F1
#
_cell.length_a   1.000
_cell.length_b   1.000
_cell.length_c   1.000
_cell.angle_alpha   90.00
_cell.angle_beta   90.00
_cell.angle_gamma   90.00
#
_symmetry.space_group_name_H-M   'P 1'
#
loop_
_entity.id
_entity.type
_entity.pdbx_description
1 polymer ?
#
loop_
_entity_poly.entity_id
_entity_poly.type
_entity_poly.pdbx_seq_one_letter_code
_entity_poly.pdbx_strand_id
1 'polypeptide(L)' 'MTAPVTTIPGPRGLPVIGVGNRLLRDPIEFMIRLHRHYGDLVKLPLGKRAMYLAVHPDMV' A
#
# COMPACT_ATOMS: atom_id res chain seq x y z
N MET A 1 -28.07 3.12 8.51
CA MET A 1 -26.90 2.79 9.34
C MET A 1 -25.68 2.93 8.45
N THR A 2 -24.90 4.00 8.60
CA THR A 2 -23.68 4.20 7.79
C THR A 2 -22.57 3.35 8.41
N ALA A 3 -22.04 2.37 7.67
CA ALA A 3 -20.91 1.57 8.14
C ALA A 3 -19.69 2.48 8.38
N PRO A 4 -18.88 2.24 9.43
CA PRO A 4 -17.67 3.01 9.66
C PRO A 4 -16.71 2.83 8.48
N VAL A 5 -16.15 3.94 7.99
CA VAL A 5 -15.12 3.91 6.94
C VAL A 5 -13.86 3.27 7.53
N THR A 6 -13.63 2.00 7.23
CA THR A 6 -12.38 1.34 7.58
C THR A 6 -11.26 1.97 6.75
N THR A 7 -10.27 2.55 7.42
CA THR A 7 -9.11 3.12 6.74
C THR A 7 -8.28 1.97 6.17
N ILE A 8 -7.96 2.02 4.87
CA ILE A 8 -7.12 1.02 4.21
C ILE A 8 -5.72 1.04 4.88
N PRO A 9 -5.22 -0.10 5.39
CA PRO A 9 -3.94 -0.16 6.09
C PRO A 9 -2.76 0.06 5.14
N GLY A 10 -1.61 0.44 5.69
CA GLY A 10 -0.40 0.59 4.88
C GLY A 10 0.82 1.06 5.67
N PRO A 11 2.01 0.96 5.04
CA PRO A 11 3.27 1.35 5.63
C PRO A 11 3.36 2.87 5.81
N ARG A 12 4.07 3.29 6.86
CA ARG A 12 4.53 4.68 6.96
C ARG A 12 5.59 4.96 5.91
N GLY A 13 5.45 6.07 5.20
CA GLY A 13 6.42 6.56 4.21
C GLY A 13 7.31 7.65 4.78
N LEU A 14 8.42 7.92 4.09
CA LEU A 14 9.25 9.09 4.37
C LEU A 14 8.50 10.38 3.99
N PRO A 15 8.81 11.51 4.62
CA PRO A 15 8.29 12.81 4.18
C PRO A 15 8.56 13.03 2.69
N VAL A 16 7.58 13.59 1.97
CA VAL A 16 7.66 14.00 0.56
C VAL A 16 7.78 12.88 -0.49
N ILE A 17 8.46 11.76 -0.22
CA ILE A 17 8.66 10.67 -1.19
C ILE A 17 7.89 9.39 -0.85
N GLY A 18 7.34 9.28 0.36
CA GLY A 18 6.56 8.13 0.78
C GLY A 18 7.38 6.84 0.82
N VAL A 19 6.91 5.78 0.15
CA VAL A 19 7.62 4.49 0.07
C VAL A 19 8.40 4.28 -1.24
N GLY A 20 8.52 5.33 -2.08
CA GLY A 20 9.10 5.22 -3.42
C GLY A 20 10.50 4.63 -3.47
N ASN A 21 11.38 4.96 -2.51
CA ASN A 21 12.73 4.40 -2.46
C ASN A 21 12.75 2.87 -2.25
N ARG A 22 11.89 2.34 -1.37
CA ARG A 22 11.75 0.90 -1.10
C ARG A 22 11.11 0.18 -2.28
N LEU A 23 10.12 0.82 -2.91
CA LEU A 23 9.47 0.29 -4.10
C LEU A 23 10.44 0.17 -5.28
N LEU A 24 11.32 1.17 -5.49
CA LEU A 24 12.28 1.14 -6.61
C LEU A 24 13.46 0.19 -6.37
N ARG A 25 13.86 0.00 -5.11
CA ARG A 25 15.01 -0.86 -4.78
C ARG A 25 14.70 -2.33 -5.00
N ASP A 26 13.56 -2.81 -4.50
CA ASP A 26 13.17 -4.23 -4.53
C ASP A 26 11.64 -4.36 -4.72
N PRO A 27 11.07 -4.05 -5.91
CA PRO A 27 9.64 -3.85 -6.07
C PRO A 27 8.78 -5.05 -5.70
N ILE A 28 9.10 -6.22 -6.25
CA ILE A 28 8.31 -7.45 -6.07
C ILE A 28 8.35 -7.91 -4.62
N GLU A 29 9.56 -8.01 -4.06
CA GLU A 29 9.75 -8.43 -2.68
C GLU A 29 9.12 -7.42 -1.68
N PHE A 30 9.15 -6.12 -2.01
CA PHE A 30 8.43 -5.12 -1.23
C PHE A 30 6.91 -5.35 -1.27
N MET A 31 6.31 -5.58 -2.44
CA MET A 31 4.89 -5.87 -2.59
C MET A 31 4.47 -7.16 -1.87
N ILE A 32 5.28 -8.22 -1.95
CA ILE A 32 5.05 -9.48 -1.22
C ILE A 32 5.03 -9.23 0.30
N ARG A 33 5.99 -8.46 0.82
CA ARG A 33 6.05 -8.11 2.24
C ARG A 33 4.83 -7.30 2.68
N LEU A 34 4.38 -6.37 1.85
CA LEU A 34 3.19 -5.57 2.13
C LEU A 34 1.94 -6.44 2.20
N HIS A 35 1.75 -7.34 1.24
CA HIS A 35 0.62 -8.27 1.24
C HIS A 35 0.62 -9.16 2.49
N ARG A 36 1.77 -9.76 2.83
CA ARG A 36 1.91 -10.61 4.03
C ARG A 36 1.62 -9.88 5.34
N HIS A 37 1.82 -8.57 5.40
CA HIS A 37 1.69 -7.79 6.64
C HIS A 37 0.36 -7.04 6.75
N TYR A 38 -0.18 -6.53 5.63
CA TYR A 38 -1.36 -5.67 5.60
C TYR A 38 -2.58 -6.30 4.88
N GLY A 39 -2.40 -7.43 4.19
CA GLY A 39 -3.46 -8.16 3.48
C GLY A 39 -3.58 -7.79 2.00
N ASP A 40 -4.80 -7.95 1.48
CA ASP A 40 -5.07 -7.93 0.04
C ASP A 40 -5.15 -6.53 -0.57
N LEU A 41 -5.40 -5.50 0.25
CA LEU A 41 -5.50 -4.12 -0.18
C LEU A 41 -4.66 -3.22 0.72
N VAL A 42 -3.63 -2.59 0.16
CA VAL A 42 -2.66 -1.79 0.90
C VAL A 42 -2.53 -0.39 0.31
N LYS A 43 -2.61 0.64 1.15
CA LYS A 43 -2.40 2.04 0.75
C LYS A 43 -0.92 2.40 0.84
N LEU A 44 -0.36 2.87 -0.27
CA LEU A 44 1.04 3.26 -0.39
C LEU A 44 1.16 4.78 -0.62
N PRO A 45 1.81 5.52 0.29
CA PRO A 45 2.14 6.92 0.00
C PRO A 45 3.25 6.97 -1.05
N LEU A 46 3.01 7.67 -2.16
CA LEU A 46 3.99 8.00 -3.20
C LEU A 46 4.03 9.52 -3.37
N GLY A 47 4.79 10.14 -2.48
CA GLY A 47 4.80 11.58 -2.29
C GLY A 47 3.41 12.17 -2.06
N LYS A 48 2.98 13.08 -2.94
CA LYS A 48 1.65 13.72 -2.85
C LYS A 48 0.51 12.81 -3.33
N ARG A 49 0.81 11.66 -3.92
CA ARG A 49 -0.18 10.71 -4.45
C ARG A 49 -0.30 9.50 -3.53
N ALA A 50 -1.48 8.90 -3.52
CA ALA A 50 -1.70 7.57 -2.97
C ALA A 50 -1.74 6.56 -4.10
N MET A 51 -1.00 5.47 -3.95
CA MET A 51 -1.12 4.27 -4.76
C MET A 51 -1.76 3.18 -3.91
N TYR A 52 -2.50 2.26 -4.55
CA TYR A 52 -3.04 1.09 -3.88
C TYR A 52 -2.44 -0.17 -4.50
N LEU A 53 -2.04 -1.10 -3.63
CA LEU A 53 -1.65 -2.45 -4.00
C LEU A 53 -2.87 -3.34 -3.76
N ALA A 54 -3.41 -3.92 -4.84
CA ALA A 54 -4.47 -4.91 -4.80
C ALA A 54 -3.90 -6.27 -5.24
N VAL A 55 -4.08 -7.30 -4.43
CA VAL A 55 -3.52 -8.65 -4.66
C VAL A 55 -4.62 -9.71 -4.79
N HIS A 56 -5.90 -9.35 -4.61
CA HIS A 56 -7.03 -10.26 -4.75
C HIS A 56 -7.52 -10.35 -6.21
N PRO A 57 -7.84 -11.55 -6.72
CA PRO A 57 -8.30 -11.72 -8.11
C PRO A 57 -9.59 -10.95 -8.42
N ASP A 58 -10.49 -10.78 -7.45
CA ASP A 58 -11.72 -10.01 -7.64
C ASP A 58 -11.53 -8.49 -7.58
N MET A 59 -10.30 -8.00 -7.38
CA MET A 59 -9.99 -6.56 -7.32
C MET A 59 -9.40 -5.99 -8.63
N VAL A 60 -9.16 -6.83 -9.65
CA VAL A 60 -8.54 -6.44 -10.93
C VAL A 60 -9.43 -6.72 -12.14
#